data_AF-A0A9P6FPS1-F1
#
_entry.id   AF-A0A9P6FPS1-F1
#
_cell.length_a   1.000
_cell.length_b   1.000
_cell.length_c   1.000
_cell.angle_alpha   90.00
_cell.angle_beta   90.00
_cell.angle_gamma   90.00
#
_symmetry.space_group_name_H-M   'P 1'
#
loop_
_entity.id
_entity.type
_entity.pdbx_description
1 polymer ?
#
loop_
_entity_poly.entity_id
_entity_poly.type
_entity_poly.pdbx_seq_one_letter_code
_entity_poly.pdbx_strand_id
1 'polypeptide(L)'
;MEVVGKVLFLMQVVSWLFVYKGPELKTWDEEEDDMTTGVSSIASSATGSPSSSGSTSGVNDQALAGGAGPVVVNLAHHHKPFKRHGWHASKKTKNLKQIITQEKSKEWKISTPTYWNIEALPSMVPQKKYCDITGLEARYTDPRTKLRYHSTEVYQMIKGQPISAVQQYLGLRNAAVVLK
;
A
#
# COMPACT_ATOMS: atom_id res chain seq x y z
N MET A 1 14.89 -24.80 -53.46
CA MET A 1 14.15 -23.78 -52.67
C MET A 1 14.56 -23.75 -51.19
N GLU A 2 15.40 -24.66 -50.69
CA GLU A 2 15.76 -24.73 -49.25
C GLU A 2 16.91 -23.79 -48.82
N VAL A 3 17.75 -23.32 -49.74
CA VAL A 3 18.95 -22.53 -49.40
C VAL A 3 18.60 -21.08 -49.03
N VAL A 4 17.56 -20.52 -49.64
CA VAL A 4 17.14 -19.12 -49.41
C VAL A 4 16.53 -18.93 -48.00
N GLY A 5 15.82 -19.94 -47.49
CA GLY A 5 15.23 -19.90 -46.15
C GLY A 5 16.25 -19.93 -45.01
N LYS A 6 17.36 -20.68 -45.17
CA LYS A 6 18.44 -20.73 -44.17
C LYS A 6 19.22 -19.43 -44.07
N VAL A 7 19.43 -18.73 -45.19
CA VAL A 7 20.12 -17.44 -45.21
C VAL A 7 19.25 -16.35 -44.56
N LEU A 8 17.93 -16.36 -44.80
CA LEU A 8 17.00 -15.41 -44.19
C LEU A 8 16.88 -15.62 -42.67
N PHE A 9 16.89 -16.87 -42.20
CA PHE A 9 16.88 -17.20 -40.78
C PHE A 9 18.19 -16.77 -40.08
N LEU A 10 19.35 -16.99 -40.72
CA LEU A 10 20.63 -16.52 -40.17
C LEU A 10 20.69 -14.98 -40.11
N MET A 11 20.17 -14.27 -41.11
CA MET A 11 20.15 -12.81 -41.08
C MET A 11 19.22 -12.26 -39.99
N GLN A 12 18.09 -12.92 -39.68
CA GLN A 12 17.22 -12.52 -38.58
C GLN A 12 17.85 -12.78 -37.21
N VAL A 13 18.55 -13.90 -37.01
CA VAL A 13 19.23 -14.20 -35.73
C VAL A 13 20.44 -13.28 -35.51
N VAL A 14 21.21 -12.96 -36.56
CA VAL A 14 22.34 -12.03 -36.45
C VAL A 14 21.86 -10.60 -36.21
N SER A 15 20.73 -10.19 -36.82
CA SER A 15 20.10 -8.90 -36.54
C SER A 15 19.54 -8.81 -35.11
N TRP A 16 19.12 -9.92 -34.50
CA TRP A 16 18.66 -9.94 -33.10
C TRP A 16 19.83 -9.90 -32.11
N LEU A 17 20.96 -10.52 -32.45
CA LEU A 17 22.16 -10.53 -31.61
C LEU A 17 22.93 -9.20 -31.63
N PHE A 18 22.80 -8.40 -32.70
CA PHE A 18 23.45 -7.09 -32.82
C PHE A 18 22.72 -5.96 -32.05
N VAL A 19 21.46 -6.15 -31.68
CA VAL A 19 20.67 -5.18 -30.89
C VAL A 19 20.94 -5.29 -29.38
N TYR A 20 21.59 -6.36 -28.92
CA TYR A 20 21.80 -6.63 -27.49
C TYR A 20 23.26 -6.48 -27.03
N LYS A 21 24.00 -5.53 -27.62
CA LYS A 21 25.39 -5.28 -27.22
C LYS A 21 25.74 -3.80 -27.05
N GLY A 22 25.43 -3.31 -25.84
CA GLY A 22 26.07 -2.16 -25.16
C GLY A 22 25.19 -0.91 -25.01
N PRO A 23 25.44 0.00 -24.03
CA PRO A 23 26.62 0.08 -23.15
C PRO A 23 26.33 0.24 -21.63
N GLU A 24 27.40 0.03 -20.86
CA GLU A 24 27.76 0.65 -19.57
C GLU A 24 26.89 0.50 -18.31
N LEU A 25 27.44 -0.31 -17.39
CA LEU A 25 27.26 -0.22 -15.95
C LEU A 25 27.72 1.16 -15.45
N LYS A 26 26.77 2.01 -15.08
CA LYS A 26 27.02 3.22 -14.32
C LYS A 26 27.10 2.84 -12.84
N THR A 27 28.29 2.97 -12.27
CA THR A 27 28.53 2.97 -10.83
C THR A 27 27.73 4.12 -10.22
N TRP A 28 26.90 3.80 -9.23
CA TRP A 28 26.20 4.81 -8.44
C TRP A 28 27.10 5.08 -7.23
N ASP A 29 28.01 6.01 -7.43
CA ASP A 29 28.73 6.68 -6.36
C ASP A 29 27.76 7.58 -5.58
N GLU A 30 28.12 7.73 -4.32
CA GLU A 30 27.43 8.38 -3.21
C GLU A 30 27.07 9.84 -3.49
N GLU A 31 25.90 10.28 -3.05
CA GLU A 31 25.76 11.63 -2.51
C GLU A 31 24.73 11.62 -1.39
N GLU A 32 25.24 11.92 -0.20
CA GLU A 32 24.49 12.22 1.01
C GLU A 32 23.81 13.58 0.83
N ASP A 33 22.52 13.68 1.14
CA ASP A 33 21.92 14.95 1.51
C ASP A 33 21.11 14.73 2.79
N ASP A 34 21.73 15.15 3.90
CA ASP A 34 21.05 15.48 5.12
C ASP A 34 20.12 16.69 4.86
N MET A 35 18.88 16.62 5.33
CA MET A 35 18.12 17.83 5.66
C MET A 35 17.15 17.46 6.78
N THR A 36 17.59 17.83 7.98
CA THR A 36 16.84 17.75 9.23
C THR A 36 15.76 18.85 9.32
N THR A 37 15.02 18.82 10.44
CA THR A 37 13.91 19.70 10.90
C THR A 37 12.52 19.22 10.47
N GLY A 38 11.56 18.94 11.35
CA GLY A 38 11.42 19.15 12.79
C GLY A 38 9.99 19.62 13.09
N VAL A 39 9.38 19.06 14.15
CA VAL A 39 8.22 19.61 14.90
C VAL A 39 6.86 19.44 14.18
N SER A 40 5.74 19.01 14.78
CA SER A 40 5.28 18.92 16.17
C SER A 40 4.11 17.94 16.27
N SER A 41 4.10 17.20 17.38
CA SER A 41 2.93 16.59 18.01
C SER A 41 1.84 17.61 18.33
N ILE A 42 0.56 17.25 18.16
CA ILE A 42 -0.48 17.57 19.16
C ILE A 42 -1.55 16.47 19.18
N ALA A 43 -1.91 16.09 20.40
CA ALA A 43 -2.85 15.05 20.77
C ALA A 43 -4.26 15.61 21.01
N SER A 44 -5.21 14.67 21.11
CA SER A 44 -6.50 14.77 21.83
C SER A 44 -7.56 15.65 21.14
N SER A 45 -8.88 15.43 21.27
CA SER A 45 -9.67 14.87 22.36
C SER A 45 -11.09 14.51 21.90
N ALA A 46 -11.75 13.72 22.73
CA ALA A 46 -13.12 13.22 22.65
C ALA A 46 -14.23 14.29 22.51
N THR A 47 -15.38 13.82 22.01
CA THR A 47 -16.79 14.13 22.38
C THR A 47 -17.65 13.56 21.23
N GLY A 48 -18.71 12.76 21.38
CA GLY A 48 -19.69 12.66 22.44
C GLY A 48 -21.06 13.13 21.89
N SER A 49 -21.94 12.16 21.55
CA SER A 49 -23.42 12.27 21.50
C SER A 49 -24.12 12.84 20.24
N PRO A 50 -25.46 12.74 20.13
CA PRO A 50 -26.30 11.53 20.08
C PRO A 50 -27.18 11.48 18.82
N SER A 51 -27.72 10.30 18.52
CA SER A 51 -28.74 10.08 17.49
C SER A 51 -30.15 10.38 18.01
N SER A 52 -30.91 11.21 17.31
CA SER A 52 -32.37 11.27 17.43
C SER A 52 -33.03 11.57 16.07
N SER A 53 -34.06 10.77 15.77
CA SER A 53 -35.28 11.03 14.98
C SER A 53 -35.15 11.76 13.62
N GLY A 54 -35.66 11.22 12.51
CA GLY A 54 -37.10 11.31 12.18
C GLY A 54 -37.45 12.78 11.87
N SER A 55 -37.96 13.19 10.71
CA SER A 55 -38.98 12.60 9.87
C SER A 55 -39.20 13.50 8.65
N THR A 56 -39.90 12.95 7.65
CA THR A 56 -40.93 13.62 6.82
C THR A 56 -40.56 14.84 5.98
N SER A 57 -40.53 14.58 4.67
CA SER A 57 -41.13 15.38 3.59
C SER A 57 -42.07 16.50 4.05
N GLY A 58 -41.78 17.72 3.59
CA GLY A 58 -42.71 18.84 3.66
C GLY A 58 -42.10 20.06 3.00
N VAL A 59 -42.49 20.33 1.76
CA VAL A 59 -42.41 21.65 1.14
C VAL A 59 -43.25 22.63 1.96
N ASN A 60 -42.70 23.79 2.34
CA ASN A 60 -43.44 25.04 2.23
C ASN A 60 -42.51 26.26 2.28
N ASP A 61 -42.85 27.23 1.43
CA ASP A 61 -42.22 28.52 1.26
C ASP A 61 -42.55 29.51 2.41
N GLN A 62 -41.86 30.65 2.33
CA GLN A 62 -42.13 31.97 2.91
C GLN A 62 -41.44 32.40 4.21
N ALA A 63 -40.71 33.50 4.02
CA ALA A 63 -40.02 34.32 4.99
C ALA A 63 -40.97 35.04 5.95
N LEU A 64 -40.55 35.17 7.21
CA LEU A 64 -40.99 36.27 8.09
C LEU A 64 -39.87 36.62 9.08
N ALA A 65 -39.75 37.93 9.35
CA ALA A 65 -38.64 38.61 10.00
C ALA A 65 -38.52 38.38 11.52
N GLY A 66 -37.28 38.53 12.04
CA GLY A 66 -36.99 38.93 13.42
C GLY A 66 -36.56 37.82 14.38
N GLY A 67 -35.30 37.82 14.83
CA GLY A 67 -34.85 37.01 15.97
C GLY A 67 -33.33 36.87 16.07
N ALA A 68 -32.72 37.55 17.05
CA ALA A 68 -31.30 37.46 17.37
C ALA A 68 -30.98 36.14 18.10
N GLY A 69 -30.55 35.13 17.34
CA GLY A 69 -29.82 33.96 17.82
C GLY A 69 -28.64 33.70 16.87
N PRO A 70 -27.58 32.97 17.29
CA PRO A 70 -26.50 32.63 16.37
C PRO A 70 -27.12 31.81 15.24
N VAL A 71 -27.17 32.40 14.04
CA VAL A 71 -27.67 31.76 12.83
C VAL A 71 -26.80 30.53 12.62
N VAL A 72 -27.37 29.34 12.85
CA VAL A 72 -26.71 28.08 12.51
C VAL A 72 -26.62 28.04 10.99
N VAL A 73 -25.49 28.50 10.46
CA VAL A 73 -25.27 28.59 9.02
C VAL A 73 -25.13 27.17 8.48
N ASN A 74 -26.18 26.71 7.80
CA ASN A 74 -26.16 25.44 7.10
C ASN A 74 -25.19 25.53 5.91
N LEU A 75 -23.97 24.99 6.10
CA LEU A 75 -22.86 25.03 5.14
C LEU A 75 -23.17 24.28 3.81
N ALA A 76 -24.30 23.55 3.75
CA ALA A 76 -24.77 22.94 2.51
C ALA A 76 -25.21 23.99 1.47
N HIS A 77 -25.74 25.14 1.90
CA HIS A 77 -26.27 26.19 1.02
C HIS A 77 -25.26 27.31 0.71
N HIS A 78 -24.09 27.29 1.34
CA HIS A 78 -23.05 28.28 1.07
C HIS A 78 -22.46 28.09 -0.34
N HIS A 79 -22.26 29.20 -1.06
CA HIS A 79 -21.63 29.21 -2.38
C HIS A 79 -20.22 28.62 -2.29
N LYS A 80 -19.93 27.64 -3.14
CA LYS A 80 -18.65 26.91 -3.19
C LYS A 80 -17.98 27.24 -4.51
N PRO A 81 -17.22 28.35 -4.61
CA PRO A 81 -16.71 28.87 -5.88
C PRO A 81 -15.73 27.93 -6.59
N PHE A 82 -15.15 26.99 -5.84
CA PHE A 82 -14.25 25.95 -6.35
C PHE A 82 -14.96 24.67 -6.79
N LYS A 83 -16.29 24.58 -6.67
CA LYS A 83 -17.09 23.42 -7.10
C LYS A 83 -17.92 23.79 -8.32
N ARG A 84 -17.95 22.91 -9.32
CA ARG A 84 -18.75 23.10 -10.54
C ARG A 84 -20.21 23.47 -10.20
N HIS A 85 -20.80 24.37 -10.99
CA HIS A 85 -22.21 24.72 -10.87
C HIS A 85 -23.09 23.45 -10.99
N GLY A 86 -24.09 23.31 -10.12
CA GLY A 86 -24.92 22.09 -10.02
C GLY A 86 -24.29 20.96 -9.17
N TRP A 87 -23.16 21.20 -8.50
CA TRP A 87 -22.63 20.24 -7.53
C TRP A 87 -23.50 20.20 -6.28
N HIS A 88 -24.22 19.09 -6.09
CA HIS A 88 -24.95 18.79 -4.87
C HIS A 88 -24.15 17.81 -3.99
N ALA A 89 -24.01 18.11 -2.70
CA ALA A 89 -23.34 17.22 -1.74
C ALA A 89 -24.30 16.10 -1.31
N SER A 90 -24.63 15.16 -2.19
CA SER A 90 -25.53 14.05 -1.82
C SER A 90 -24.83 12.70 -1.87
N LYS A 91 -23.83 12.50 -1.00
CA LYS A 91 -23.47 11.15 -0.54
C LYS A 91 -23.00 11.25 0.91
N LYS A 92 -23.77 10.65 1.83
CA LYS A 92 -23.24 10.30 3.17
C LYS A 92 -22.07 9.34 2.94
N THR A 93 -20.91 9.64 3.50
CA THR A 93 -19.76 8.72 3.47
C THR A 93 -20.14 7.46 4.23
N LYS A 94 -20.29 6.33 3.52
CA LYS A 94 -20.59 5.04 4.13
C LYS A 94 -19.30 4.45 4.69
N ASN A 95 -19.39 3.78 5.83
CA ASN A 95 -18.24 3.05 6.36
C ASN A 95 -17.93 1.84 5.45
N LEU A 96 -16.67 1.41 5.42
CA LEU A 96 -16.23 0.24 4.67
C LEU A 96 -17.13 -0.99 4.89
N LYS A 97 -17.44 -1.30 6.15
CA LYS A 97 -18.32 -2.44 6.49
C LYS A 97 -19.69 -2.33 5.82
N GLN A 98 -20.28 -1.14 5.81
CA GLN A 98 -21.58 -0.89 5.20
C GLN A 98 -21.53 -1.03 3.67
N ILE A 99 -20.43 -0.63 3.04
CA ILE A 99 -20.21 -0.80 1.60
C ILE A 99 -20.14 -2.29 1.26
N ILE A 100 -19.31 -3.06 1.98
CA ILE A 100 -19.17 -4.51 1.77
C ILE A 100 -20.51 -5.24 1.95
N THR A 101 -21.28 -4.92 3.00
CA THR A 101 -22.60 -5.54 3.22
C THR A 101 -23.56 -5.23 2.08
N GLN A 102 -23.59 -3.97 1.59
CA GLN A 102 -24.44 -3.57 0.47
C GLN A 102 -24.03 -4.23 -0.84
N GLU A 103 -22.72 -4.34 -1.07
CA GLU A 103 -22.18 -4.99 -2.25
C GLU A 103 -22.49 -6.48 -2.28
N LYS A 104 -22.41 -7.19 -1.15
CA LYS A 104 -22.80 -8.60 -1.04
C LYS A 104 -24.29 -8.84 -1.24
N SER A 105 -25.15 -7.90 -0.84
CA SER A 105 -26.62 -8.03 -1.02
C SER A 105 -27.11 -7.79 -2.45
N LYS A 106 -26.27 -7.20 -3.30
CA LYS A 106 -26.63 -6.81 -4.67
C LYS A 106 -25.90 -7.70 -5.66
N GLU A 107 -26.62 -8.19 -6.68
CA GLU A 107 -26.00 -8.89 -7.80
C GLU A 107 -25.27 -7.87 -8.70
N TRP A 108 -23.97 -8.08 -8.90
CA TRP A 108 -23.14 -7.23 -9.76
C TRP A 108 -22.77 -7.97 -11.04
N LYS A 109 -22.67 -7.23 -12.15
CA LYS A 109 -22.13 -7.80 -13.39
C LYS A 109 -20.69 -8.23 -13.14
N ILE A 110 -20.30 -9.41 -13.62
CA ILE A 110 -18.97 -10.02 -13.44
C ILE A 110 -17.80 -9.08 -13.85
N SER A 111 -18.03 -8.20 -14.82
CA SER A 111 -17.04 -7.21 -15.28
C SER A 111 -16.84 -6.02 -14.31
N THR A 112 -17.66 -5.88 -13.26
CA THR A 112 -17.63 -4.71 -12.37
C THR A 112 -16.76 -5.01 -11.15
N PRO A 113 -15.67 -4.25 -10.91
CA PRO A 113 -14.86 -4.42 -9.71
C PRO A 113 -15.68 -3.99 -8.48
N THR A 114 -15.69 -4.85 -7.47
CA THR A 114 -16.41 -4.65 -6.21
C THR A 114 -15.39 -4.45 -5.09
N TYR A 115 -15.69 -3.67 -4.04
CA TYR A 115 -14.68 -3.28 -3.04
C TYR A 115 -13.98 -4.48 -2.37
N TRP A 116 -14.69 -5.59 -2.17
CA TRP A 116 -14.10 -6.81 -1.58
C TRP A 116 -13.25 -7.65 -2.56
N ASN A 117 -13.28 -7.38 -3.86
CA ASN A 117 -12.47 -8.07 -4.87
C ASN A 117 -11.21 -7.31 -5.28
N ILE A 118 -11.05 -6.07 -4.81
CA ILE A 118 -9.88 -5.25 -5.14
C ILE A 118 -8.76 -5.64 -4.19
N GLU A 119 -8.09 -6.75 -4.48
CA GLU A 119 -6.87 -7.16 -3.78
C GLU A 119 -5.64 -6.55 -4.46
N ALA A 120 -4.64 -6.18 -3.67
CA ALA A 120 -3.35 -5.75 -4.20
C ALA A 120 -2.67 -6.94 -4.88
N LEU A 121 -2.09 -6.71 -6.07
CA LEU A 121 -1.27 -7.71 -6.74
C LEU A 121 -0.06 -8.08 -5.86
N PRO A 122 0.46 -9.32 -5.97
CA PRO A 122 1.68 -9.70 -5.26
C PRO A 122 2.87 -8.85 -5.72
N SER A 123 3.82 -8.61 -4.82
CA SER A 123 5.05 -7.89 -5.15
C SER A 123 5.85 -8.64 -6.22
N MET A 124 6.18 -7.96 -7.32
CA MET A 124 7.04 -8.49 -8.38
C MET A 124 8.54 -8.31 -8.07
N VAL A 125 8.87 -7.40 -7.14
CA VAL A 125 10.26 -7.11 -6.76
C VAL A 125 10.71 -8.08 -5.67
N PRO A 126 11.89 -8.72 -5.81
CA PRO A 126 12.43 -9.59 -4.77
C PRO A 126 12.73 -8.79 -3.50
N GLN A 127 12.41 -9.37 -2.34
CA GLN A 127 12.66 -8.72 -1.06
C GLN A 127 14.17 -8.68 -0.74
N LYS A 128 14.65 -7.52 -0.27
CA LYS A 128 15.99 -7.39 0.30
C LYS A 128 16.10 -8.24 1.57
N LYS A 129 17.25 -8.88 1.75
CA LYS A 129 17.51 -9.75 2.90
C LYS A 129 18.33 -8.98 3.92
N TYR A 130 17.86 -8.98 5.15
CA TYR A 130 18.56 -8.39 6.30
C TYR A 130 18.96 -9.48 7.28
N CYS A 131 19.99 -9.18 8.08
CA CYS A 131 20.47 -10.05 9.12
C CYS A 131 19.44 -10.12 10.25
N ASP A 132 19.14 -11.34 10.70
CA ASP A 132 18.11 -11.57 11.70
C ASP A 132 18.52 -11.07 13.11
N ILE A 133 19.82 -10.77 13.34
CA ILE A 133 20.36 -10.28 14.61
C ILE A 133 20.63 -8.78 14.57
N THR A 134 21.38 -8.31 13.57
CA THR A 134 21.87 -6.91 13.52
C THR A 134 21.03 -5.98 12.65
N GLY A 135 20.16 -6.51 11.78
CA GLY A 135 19.37 -5.70 10.84
C GLY A 135 20.14 -5.14 9.64
N LEU A 136 21.46 -5.35 9.55
CA LEU A 136 22.26 -4.97 8.37
C LEU A 136 21.92 -5.86 7.17
N GLU A 137 22.25 -5.43 5.94
CA GLU A 137 21.98 -6.22 4.73
C GLU A 137 22.71 -7.58 4.77
N ALA A 138 21.99 -8.69 4.64
CA ALA A 138 22.56 -10.02 4.72
C ALA A 138 22.81 -10.62 3.32
N ARG A 139 24.09 -10.86 3.02
CA ARG A 139 24.51 -11.52 1.77
C ARG A 139 24.39 -13.05 1.86
N TYR A 140 24.44 -13.63 3.05
CA TYR A 140 24.54 -15.07 3.25
C TYR A 140 23.49 -15.63 4.21
N THR A 141 23.26 -16.94 4.13
CA THR A 141 22.32 -17.68 4.98
C THR A 141 22.97 -18.98 5.45
N ASP A 142 22.83 -19.29 6.73
CA ASP A 142 23.38 -20.52 7.32
C ASP A 142 22.54 -21.74 6.88
N PRO A 143 23.13 -22.80 6.29
CA PRO A 143 22.40 -24.01 5.93
C PRO A 143 21.82 -24.76 7.13
N ARG A 144 22.41 -24.62 8.33
CA ARG A 144 21.96 -25.35 9.53
C ARG A 144 20.77 -24.68 10.20
N THR A 145 20.89 -23.40 10.55
CA THR A 145 19.86 -22.65 11.28
C THR A 145 18.90 -21.88 10.38
N LYS A 146 19.22 -21.73 9.08
CA LYS A 146 18.52 -20.86 8.11
C LYS A 146 18.55 -19.36 8.49
N LEU A 147 19.33 -18.95 9.49
CA LEU A 147 19.48 -17.54 9.84
C LEU A 147 20.33 -16.79 8.81
N ARG A 148 19.97 -15.53 8.57
CA ARG A 148 20.66 -14.61 7.64
C ARG A 148 21.72 -13.81 8.40
N TYR A 149 22.91 -13.70 7.83
CA TYR A 149 24.03 -12.98 8.45
C TYR A 149 24.79 -12.09 7.47
N HIS A 150 25.44 -11.05 8.00
CA HIS A 150 26.25 -10.09 7.24
C HIS A 150 27.74 -10.39 7.34
N SER A 151 28.28 -10.48 8.56
CA SER A 151 29.71 -10.67 8.83
C SER A 151 30.03 -12.05 9.42
N THR A 152 31.33 -12.40 9.42
CA THR A 152 31.85 -13.64 10.01
C THR A 152 31.68 -13.69 11.53
N GLU A 153 31.74 -12.55 12.21
CA GLU A 153 31.53 -12.42 13.66
C GLU A 153 30.12 -12.84 14.05
N VAL A 154 29.11 -12.35 13.32
CA VAL A 154 27.70 -12.73 13.54
C VAL A 154 27.49 -14.23 13.29
N TYR A 155 28.18 -14.80 12.30
CA TYR A 155 28.12 -16.24 12.05
C TYR A 155 28.70 -17.07 13.21
N GLN A 156 29.80 -16.61 13.83
CA GLN A 156 30.35 -17.26 15.02
C GLN A 156 29.37 -17.21 16.20
N MET A 157 28.71 -16.07 16.40
CA MET A 157 27.66 -15.95 17.41
C MET A 157 26.50 -16.92 17.14
N ILE A 158 26.01 -16.99 15.90
CA ILE A 158 24.92 -17.90 15.48
C ILE A 158 25.28 -19.36 15.74
N LYS A 159 26.54 -19.77 15.52
CA LYS A 159 26.96 -21.17 15.76
C LYS A 159 26.75 -21.64 17.19
N GLY A 160 26.90 -20.73 18.16
CA GLY A 160 26.75 -21.02 19.59
C GLY A 160 25.33 -20.82 20.14
N GLN A 161 24.38 -20.32 19.34
CA GLN A 161 23.02 -20.08 19.81
C GLN A 161 22.23 -21.39 19.99
N PRO A 162 21.41 -21.51 21.05
CA PRO A 162 20.53 -22.65 21.23
C PRO A 162 19.40 -22.65 20.19
N ILE A 163 18.88 -23.84 19.88
CA ILE A 163 17.80 -24.02 18.90
C ILE A 163 16.54 -23.21 19.25
N SER A 164 16.25 -23.00 20.53
CA SER A 164 15.11 -22.19 20.99
C SER A 164 15.24 -20.73 20.54
N ALA A 165 16.42 -20.12 20.71
CA ALA A 165 16.68 -18.76 20.27
C ALA A 165 16.60 -18.65 18.74
N VAL A 166 17.15 -19.64 18.01
CA VAL A 166 17.04 -19.70 16.55
C VAL A 166 15.57 -19.70 16.10
N GLN A 167 14.71 -20.50 16.73
CA GLN A 167 13.29 -20.52 16.39
C GLN A 167 12.58 -19.20 16.70
N GLN A 168 12.96 -18.50 17.78
CA GLN A 168 12.44 -17.17 18.08
C GLN A 168 12.80 -16.17 16.97
N TYR A 169 14.07 -16.13 16.54
CA TYR A 169 14.51 -15.28 15.43
C TYR A 169 13.82 -15.63 14.11
N LEU A 170 13.65 -16.91 13.81
CA LEU A 170 12.89 -17.36 12.65
C LEU A 170 11.41 -16.98 12.73
N GLY A 171 10.83 -16.96 13.92
CA GLY A 171 9.45 -16.57 14.18
C GLY A 171 9.19 -15.10 13.86
N LEU A 172 10.12 -14.21 14.21
CA LEU A 172 10.01 -12.77 13.91
C LEU A 172 9.88 -12.49 12.41
N ARG A 173 10.58 -13.26 11.57
CA ARG A 173 10.49 -13.16 10.10
C ARG A 173 9.41 -14.06 9.48
N ASN A 174 8.54 -14.66 10.30
CA ASN A 174 7.50 -15.60 9.88
C ASN A 174 8.03 -16.82 9.10
N ALA A 175 9.23 -17.30 9.42
CA ALA A 175 9.87 -18.46 8.79
C ALA A 175 10.09 -19.63 9.77
N ALA A 176 9.57 -19.54 10.99
CA ALA A 176 9.61 -20.64 11.95
C ALA A 176 8.77 -21.81 11.45
N VAL A 177 9.34 -23.02 11.53
CA VAL A 177 8.62 -24.25 11.18
C VAL A 177 7.92 -24.74 12.43
N VAL A 178 6.63 -24.43 12.56
CA VAL A 178 5.78 -25.02 13.61
C VAL A 178 5.21 -26.32 13.06
N LEU A 179 5.70 -27.44 13.58
CA LEU A 179 5.06 -28.75 13.35
C LEU A 179 3.74 -28.76 14.12
N LYS A 180 2.63 -29.05 13.44
CA LYS A 180 1.28 -29.07 13.99
C LYS A 180 0.71 -30.48 13.98
#